data_AF-A0A6A5WWB3-F1
#
_entry.id   AF-A0A6A5WWB3-F1
#
_cell.length_a   1.000
_cell.length_b   1.000
_cell.length_c   1.000
_cell.angle_alpha   90.00
_cell.angle_beta   90.00
_cell.angle_gamma   90.00
#
_symmetry.space_group_name_H-M   'P 1'
#
loop_
_entity.id
_entity.type
_entity.pdbx_description
1 polymer ?
#
loop_
_entity_poly.entity_id
_entity_poly.type
_entity_poly.pdbx_seq_one_letter_code
_entity_poly.pdbx_strand_id
1 'polypeptide(L)'
;MPLPTDIDPSPPEIFPPEEEDKLLSESNTEKTQANKSFTTGEYSSAIQIYEKALAVCPSYLEYEIAVLHSNIAACHLKLEEWKQAVESATTALEGLDRVDPPVPKSGEGGGGVVGEVDDVLEVRLDALQRTGHGIQDIHKLRTKALLRRAKARQQVGGWSSLQGSLEDFQALSRPPLAPLLSSLDRKTANGALRDLPRKLDEAKSNEMADMMGKLKQLGNGILKPFGLSTENFQFTKDEKSGGYSMNFNQDAGGK
;
A
#
# COMPACT_ATOMS: atom_id res chain seq x y z
N MET A 1 20.50 6.85 7.18
CA MET A 1 19.79 8.14 7.07
C MET A 1 18.47 7.98 7.79
N PRO A 2 18.11 8.86 8.72
CA PRO A 2 16.76 8.84 9.28
C PRO A 2 15.76 9.28 8.19
N LEU A 3 14.61 8.61 8.12
CA LEU A 3 13.47 9.01 7.30
C LEU A 3 12.91 10.34 7.86
N PRO A 4 12.49 11.29 7.01
CA PRO A 4 11.75 12.45 7.48
C PRO A 4 10.32 12.01 7.80
N THR A 5 10.04 11.73 9.07
CA THR A 5 8.68 11.55 9.60
C THR A 5 8.36 12.65 10.60
N ASP A 6 8.53 13.90 10.17
CA ASP A 6 7.95 15.04 10.87
C ASP A 6 6.87 15.61 9.96
N ILE A 7 5.67 15.03 10.04
CA ILE A 7 4.47 15.71 9.57
C ILE A 7 4.19 16.75 10.65
N ASP A 8 4.46 18.01 10.34
CA ASP A 8 4.09 19.13 11.19
C ASP A 8 2.58 19.04 11.53
N PRO A 9 2.20 18.98 12.82
CA PRO A 9 0.80 18.93 13.23
C PRO A 9 0.07 20.26 13.03
N SER A 10 0.74 21.30 12.51
CA SER A 10 0.10 22.57 12.22
C SER A 10 -0.95 22.44 11.10
N PRO A 11 -2.13 23.09 11.24
CA PRO A 11 -3.11 23.14 10.16
C PRO A 11 -2.46 23.70 8.90
N PRO A 12 -2.67 23.08 7.72
CA PRO A 12 -2.04 23.55 6.50
C PRO A 12 -2.47 24.99 6.19
N GLU A 13 -1.54 25.81 5.73
CA GLU A 13 -1.85 27.16 5.26
C GLU A 13 -2.75 27.06 4.02
N ILE A 14 -4.00 27.53 4.15
CA ILE A 14 -5.02 27.46 3.10
C ILE A 14 -4.94 28.74 2.26
N PHE A 15 -4.87 28.58 0.93
CA PHE A 15 -4.88 29.73 0.02
C PHE A 15 -6.22 30.47 0.10
N PRO A 16 -6.23 31.80 -0.18
CA PRO A 16 -7.48 32.53 -0.40
C PRO A 16 -8.32 31.85 -1.49
N PRO A 17 -9.67 31.91 -1.41
CA PRO A 17 -10.55 31.19 -2.34
C PRO A 17 -10.24 31.45 -3.83
N GLU A 18 -9.95 32.69 -4.22
CA GLU A 18 -9.62 33.03 -5.61
C GLU A 18 -8.30 32.40 -6.09
N GLU A 19 -7.31 32.30 -5.21
CA GLU A 19 -6.01 31.69 -5.53
C GLU A 19 -6.13 30.17 -5.57
N GLU A 20 -6.86 29.57 -4.63
CA GLU A 20 -7.18 28.14 -4.65
C GLU A 20 -7.92 27.75 -5.93
N ASP A 21 -8.97 28.49 -6.30
CA ASP A 21 -9.77 28.23 -7.52
C ASP A 21 -8.89 28.31 -8.77
N LYS A 22 -7.97 29.28 -8.82
CA LYS A 22 -7.02 29.42 -9.92
C LYS A 22 -6.08 28.23 -10.01
N LEU A 23 -5.43 27.86 -8.90
CA LEU A 23 -4.48 26.73 -8.84
C LEU A 23 -5.17 25.40 -9.16
N LEU A 24 -6.38 25.19 -8.62
CA LEU A 24 -7.19 24.01 -8.90
C LEU A 24 -7.64 23.97 -10.36
N SER A 25 -8.03 25.09 -10.96
CA SER A 25 -8.36 25.18 -12.39
C SER A 25 -7.15 24.87 -13.28
N GLU A 26 -5.96 25.33 -12.91
CA GLU A 26 -4.71 25.03 -13.61
C GLU A 26 -4.38 23.53 -13.51
N SER A 27 -4.44 22.95 -12.30
CA SER A 27 -4.28 21.51 -12.08
C SER A 27 -5.27 20.68 -12.90
N ASN A 28 -6.54 21.11 -12.96
CA ASN A 28 -7.59 20.45 -13.74
C ASN A 28 -7.36 20.53 -15.26
N THR A 29 -6.74 21.61 -15.74
CA THR A 29 -6.37 21.77 -17.16
C THR A 29 -5.30 20.74 -17.52
N GLU A 30 -4.23 20.64 -16.74
CA GLU A 30 -3.18 19.64 -16.92
C GLU A 30 -3.74 18.21 -16.79
N LYS A 31 -4.60 17.95 -15.78
CA LYS A 31 -5.30 16.67 -15.62
C LYS A 31 -6.10 16.28 -16.86
N THR A 32 -6.80 17.23 -17.47
CA THR A 32 -7.58 16.99 -18.71
C THR A 32 -6.68 16.66 -19.89
N GLN A 33 -5.53 17.35 -20.01
CA GLN A 33 -4.52 17.03 -21.02
C GLN A 33 -3.90 15.65 -20.80
N ALA A 34 -3.57 15.29 -19.56
CA ALA A 34 -3.06 13.98 -19.20
C ALA A 34 -4.07 12.86 -19.49
N ASN A 35 -5.36 13.08 -19.21
CA ASN A 35 -6.43 12.15 -19.58
C ASN A 35 -6.49 11.93 -21.09
N LYS A 36 -6.31 12.98 -21.89
CA LYS A 36 -6.24 12.85 -23.35
C LYS A 36 -5.06 11.98 -23.78
N SER A 37 -3.85 12.25 -23.28
CA SER A 37 -2.65 11.42 -23.53
C SER A 37 -2.84 9.97 -23.06
N PHE A 38 -3.53 9.76 -21.92
CA PHE A 38 -3.86 8.42 -21.45
C PHE A 38 -4.76 7.68 -22.44
N THR A 39 -5.79 8.34 -22.98
CA THR A 39 -6.71 7.72 -23.94
C THR A 39 -6.06 7.41 -25.29
N THR A 40 -5.00 8.13 -25.68
CA THR A 40 -4.22 7.86 -26.89
C THR A 40 -3.12 6.81 -26.68
N GLY A 41 -2.96 6.30 -25.45
CA GLY A 41 -1.96 5.30 -25.11
C GLY A 41 -0.56 5.85 -24.82
N GLU A 42 -0.40 7.17 -24.75
CA GLU A 42 0.86 7.84 -24.42
C GLU A 42 1.07 7.92 -22.90
N TYR A 43 1.17 6.76 -22.25
CA TYR A 43 1.14 6.67 -20.78
C TYR A 43 2.29 7.40 -20.10
N SER A 44 3.52 7.32 -20.63
CA SER A 44 4.68 8.04 -20.07
C SER A 44 4.53 9.56 -20.17
N SER A 45 3.94 10.06 -21.27
CA SER A 45 3.60 11.47 -21.42
C SER A 45 2.50 11.88 -20.45
N ALA A 46 1.45 11.05 -20.33
CA ALA A 46 0.37 11.28 -19.37
C ALA A 46 0.87 11.37 -17.93
N ILE A 47 1.84 10.53 -17.53
CA ILE A 47 2.48 10.59 -16.20
C ILE A 47 3.13 11.96 -15.98
N GLN A 48 3.98 12.42 -16.89
CA GLN A 48 4.65 13.72 -16.77
C GLN A 48 3.65 14.88 -16.66
N ILE A 49 2.53 14.80 -17.36
CA ILE A 49 1.49 15.83 -17.31
C ILE A 49 0.70 15.75 -15.99
N TYR A 50 0.41 14.55 -15.47
CA TYR A 50 -0.16 14.42 -14.12
C TYR A 50 0.77 14.93 -13.03
N GLU A 51 2.09 14.73 -13.16
CA GLU A 51 3.08 15.28 -12.22
C GLU A 51 3.10 16.81 -12.26
N LYS A 52 2.92 17.43 -13.43
CA LYS A 52 2.72 18.89 -13.52
C LYS A 52 1.44 19.33 -12.82
N ALA A 53 0.34 18.59 -13.01
CA ALA A 53 -0.92 18.86 -12.31
C ALA A 53 -0.76 18.75 -10.78
N LEU A 54 0.05 17.80 -10.29
CA LEU A 54 0.38 17.67 -8.86
C LEU A 54 1.20 18.86 -8.36
N ALA A 55 2.17 19.34 -9.14
CA ALA A 55 3.04 20.44 -8.74
C ALA A 55 2.28 21.78 -8.53
N VAL A 56 1.14 21.96 -9.20
CA VAL A 56 0.29 23.15 -9.05
C VAL A 56 -0.91 22.93 -8.12
N CYS A 57 -1.22 21.69 -7.74
CA CYS A 57 -2.35 21.38 -6.87
C CYS A 57 -2.03 21.77 -5.43
N PRO A 58 -2.89 22.56 -4.75
CA PRO A 58 -2.70 22.87 -3.33
C PRO A 58 -2.61 21.60 -2.47
N SER A 59 -1.58 21.52 -1.62
CA SER A 59 -1.19 20.30 -0.90
C SER A 59 -2.24 19.78 0.09
N TYR A 60 -3.14 20.65 0.55
CA TYR A 60 -4.23 20.30 1.46
C TYR A 60 -5.47 19.74 0.75
N LEU A 61 -5.51 19.75 -0.58
CA LEU A 61 -6.61 19.16 -1.38
C LEU A 61 -6.39 17.65 -1.58
N GLU A 62 -6.48 16.90 -0.48
CA GLU A 62 -6.17 15.45 -0.42
C GLU A 62 -6.90 14.64 -1.50
N TYR A 63 -8.17 14.95 -1.78
CA TYR A 63 -8.95 14.24 -2.80
C TYR A 63 -8.42 14.46 -4.21
N GLU A 64 -8.09 15.70 -4.58
CA GLU A 64 -7.57 16.03 -5.91
C GLU A 64 -6.20 15.38 -6.15
N ILE A 65 -5.33 15.46 -5.15
CA ILE A 65 -4.03 14.79 -5.14
C ILE A 65 -4.20 13.27 -5.29
N ALA A 66 -5.14 12.68 -4.55
CA ALA A 66 -5.44 11.26 -4.64
C ALA A 66 -5.96 10.87 -6.04
N VAL A 67 -6.78 11.71 -6.69
CA VAL A 67 -7.23 11.46 -8.08
C VAL A 67 -6.05 11.38 -9.02
N LEU A 68 -5.13 12.34 -8.94
CA LEU A 68 -3.93 12.41 -9.80
C LEU A 68 -3.03 11.18 -9.60
N HIS A 69 -2.68 10.85 -8.36
CA HIS A 69 -1.88 9.66 -8.05
C HIS A 69 -2.57 8.35 -8.48
N SER A 70 -3.89 8.26 -8.32
CA SER A 70 -4.66 7.08 -8.74
C SER A 70 -4.65 6.92 -10.27
N ASN A 71 -4.61 8.02 -11.02
CA ASN A 71 -4.47 7.99 -12.48
C ASN A 71 -3.03 7.68 -12.92
N ILE A 72 -2.01 8.21 -12.24
CA ILE A 72 -0.60 7.82 -12.45
C ILE A 72 -0.43 6.31 -12.23
N ALA A 73 -1.03 5.74 -11.18
CA ALA A 73 -1.03 4.30 -10.95
C ALA A 73 -1.66 3.53 -12.12
N ALA A 74 -2.70 4.08 -12.76
CA ALA A 74 -3.29 3.48 -13.95
C ALA A 74 -2.34 3.51 -15.16
N CYS A 75 -1.57 4.58 -15.34
CA CYS A 75 -0.53 4.66 -16.36
C CYS A 75 0.58 3.62 -16.12
N HIS A 76 1.10 3.53 -14.90
CA HIS A 76 2.13 2.54 -14.54
C HIS A 76 1.64 1.10 -14.74
N LEU A 77 0.36 0.80 -14.46
CA LEU A 77 -0.23 -0.51 -14.79
C LEU A 77 -0.24 -0.80 -16.30
N LYS A 78 -0.45 0.21 -17.13
CA LYS A 78 -0.43 0.08 -18.59
C LYS A 78 0.98 -0.09 -19.16
N LEU A 79 1.97 0.45 -18.46
CA LEU A 79 3.40 0.31 -18.76
C LEU A 79 4.05 -0.92 -18.13
N GLU A 80 3.29 -1.71 -17.35
CA GLU A 80 3.82 -2.86 -16.60
C GLU A 80 4.88 -2.49 -15.55
N GLU A 81 4.87 -1.23 -15.10
CA GLU A 81 5.76 -0.68 -14.06
C GLU A 81 5.16 -0.95 -12.68
N TRP A 82 5.15 -2.22 -12.29
CA TRP A 82 4.35 -2.70 -11.16
C TRP A 82 4.68 -2.05 -9.83
N LYS A 83 5.96 -1.79 -9.55
CA LYS A 83 6.37 -1.19 -8.27
C LYS A 83 5.90 0.26 -8.16
N GLN A 84 6.07 1.03 -9.22
CA GLN A 84 5.62 2.41 -9.33
C GLN A 84 4.08 2.50 -9.29
N ALA A 85 3.38 1.52 -9.88
CA ALA A 85 1.93 1.42 -9.75
C ALA A 85 1.48 1.19 -8.30
N VAL A 86 2.20 0.34 -7.53
CA VAL A 86 1.93 0.12 -6.11
C VAL A 86 2.18 1.39 -5.31
N GLU A 87 3.28 2.09 -5.57
CA GLU A 87 3.65 3.34 -4.89
C GLU A 87 2.59 4.41 -5.12
N SER A 88 2.30 4.76 -6.38
CA SER A 88 1.30 5.80 -6.69
C SER A 88 -0.10 5.46 -6.16
N ALA A 89 -0.52 4.19 -6.22
CA ALA A 89 -1.80 3.79 -5.65
C ALA A 89 -1.81 3.84 -4.12
N THR A 90 -0.66 3.63 -3.47
CA THR A 90 -0.52 3.76 -2.01
C THR A 90 -0.60 5.21 -1.57
N THR A 91 0.11 6.13 -2.24
CA THR A 91 0.02 7.56 -1.97
C THR A 91 -1.41 8.07 -2.13
N ALA A 92 -2.12 7.61 -3.17
CA ALA A 92 -3.54 7.94 -3.33
C ALA A 92 -4.39 7.44 -2.15
N LEU A 93 -4.16 6.22 -1.67
CA LEU A 93 -4.91 5.66 -0.54
C LEU A 93 -4.60 6.36 0.78
N GLU A 94 -3.34 6.71 1.04
CA GLU A 94 -2.94 7.48 2.22
C GLU A 94 -3.64 8.85 2.28
N GLY A 95 -3.73 9.57 1.16
CA GLY A 95 -4.50 10.83 1.09
C GLY A 95 -5.99 10.62 1.36
N LEU A 96 -6.58 9.52 0.87
CA LEU A 96 -7.99 9.20 1.17
C LEU A 96 -8.20 8.81 2.63
N ASP A 97 -7.24 8.10 3.24
CA ASP A 97 -7.30 7.69 4.65
C ASP A 97 -7.18 8.89 5.60
N ARG A 98 -6.57 9.99 5.17
CA ARG A 98 -6.55 11.27 5.91
C ARG A 98 -7.90 11.99 5.95
N VAL A 99 -8.82 11.65 5.04
CA VAL A 99 -10.16 12.26 4.93
C VAL A 99 -11.25 11.30 5.43
N ASP A 100 -11.08 10.01 5.19
CA ASP A 100 -12.03 8.95 5.54
C ASP A 100 -11.25 7.74 6.09
N PRO A 101 -10.79 7.79 7.35
CA PRO A 101 -9.92 6.77 7.92
C PRO A 101 -10.54 5.37 7.85
N PRO A 102 -9.76 4.32 7.52
CA PRO A 102 -10.26 2.96 7.56
C PRO A 102 -10.59 2.57 9.01
N VAL A 103 -11.69 1.84 9.20
CA VAL A 103 -12.05 1.32 10.53
C VAL A 103 -10.87 0.51 11.09
N PRO A 104 -10.38 0.83 12.29
CA PRO A 104 -9.23 0.12 12.87
C PRO A 104 -9.54 -1.37 12.94
N LYS A 105 -8.59 -2.20 12.49
CA LYS A 105 -8.69 -3.67 12.63
C LYS A 105 -8.76 -3.95 14.13
N SER A 106 -9.95 -4.30 14.63
CA SER A 106 -10.16 -4.65 16.04
C SER A 106 -9.30 -5.86 16.40
N GLY A 107 -8.14 -5.59 17.00
CA GLY A 107 -7.11 -6.60 17.22
C GLY A 107 -5.77 -6.06 17.68
N GLU A 108 -5.75 -5.05 18.56
CA GLU A 108 -4.67 -4.79 19.52
C GLU A 108 -5.16 -3.74 20.54
N GLY A 109 -5.31 -4.15 21.80
CA GLY A 109 -5.39 -3.26 22.98
C GLY A 109 -6.65 -2.39 23.11
N GLY A 110 -7.52 -2.74 24.05
CA GLY A 110 -8.79 -2.06 24.32
C GLY A 110 -8.73 -0.54 24.50
N GLY A 111 -9.75 0.10 23.96
CA GLY A 111 -10.01 1.53 24.10
C GLY A 111 -10.82 1.97 22.90
N GLY A 112 -12.14 2.02 23.04
CA GLY A 112 -12.99 2.69 22.07
C GLY A 112 -12.61 4.17 22.05
N VAL A 113 -11.65 4.53 21.21
CA VAL A 113 -11.36 5.91 20.87
C VAL A 113 -12.40 6.26 19.82
N VAL A 114 -13.53 6.79 20.26
CA VAL A 114 -14.29 7.73 19.43
C VAL A 114 -13.29 8.84 19.16
N GLY A 115 -12.62 8.79 18.01
CA GLY A 115 -11.64 9.79 17.63
C GLY A 115 -12.34 11.14 17.68
N GLU A 116 -11.86 12.01 18.55
CA GLU A 116 -12.09 13.44 18.41
C GLU A 116 -11.84 13.77 16.94
N VAL A 117 -12.78 14.47 16.30
CA VAL A 117 -12.53 15.07 15.00
C VAL A 117 -11.45 16.09 15.27
N ASP A 118 -10.21 15.67 15.09
CA ASP A 118 -9.03 16.52 15.19
C ASP A 118 -9.27 17.72 14.26
N ASP A 119 -8.88 18.92 14.68
CA ASP A 119 -9.07 20.18 13.92
C ASP A 119 -8.58 20.00 12.46
N VAL A 120 -7.56 19.15 12.27
CA VAL A 120 -7.00 18.77 10.97
C VAL A 120 -7.98 17.99 10.09
N LEU A 121 -8.78 17.07 10.66
CA LEU A 121 -9.78 16.30 9.92
C LEU A 121 -10.95 17.19 9.49
N GLU A 122 -11.39 18.12 10.34
CA GLU A 122 -12.43 19.10 10.01
C GLU A 122 -11.99 19.96 8.81
N VAL A 123 -10.77 20.50 8.84
CA VAL A 123 -10.19 21.27 7.72
C VAL A 123 -10.19 20.47 6.41
N ARG A 124 -9.83 19.18 6.46
CA ARG A 124 -9.83 18.31 5.27
C ARG A 124 -11.23 18.03 4.73
N LEU A 125 -12.21 17.83 5.62
CA LEU A 125 -13.60 17.62 5.22
C LEU A 125 -14.22 18.89 4.62
N ASP A 126 -13.87 20.06 5.16
CA ASP A 126 -14.29 21.35 4.61
C ASP A 126 -13.69 21.58 3.23
N ALA A 127 -12.40 21.28 3.04
CA ALA A 127 -11.76 21.33 1.73
C ALA A 127 -12.43 20.37 0.72
N LEU A 128 -12.79 19.16 1.14
CA LEU A 128 -13.51 18.19 0.31
C LEU A 128 -14.87 18.74 -0.14
N GLN A 129 -15.66 19.30 0.78
CA GLN A 129 -16.98 19.85 0.46
C GLN A 129 -16.87 21.09 -0.43
N ARG A 130 -15.92 21.99 -0.16
CA ARG A 130 -15.70 23.23 -0.90
C ARG A 130 -15.28 22.98 -2.35
N THR A 131 -14.51 21.93 -2.59
CA THR A 131 -14.16 21.46 -3.95
C THR A 131 -15.27 20.65 -4.63
N GLY A 132 -16.44 20.50 -3.99
CA GLY A 132 -17.62 19.86 -4.56
C GLY A 132 -17.63 18.34 -4.46
N HIS A 133 -16.84 17.77 -3.55
CA HIS A 133 -16.72 16.33 -3.35
C HIS A 133 -17.35 15.86 -2.03
N GLY A 134 -17.74 14.59 -2.01
CA GLY A 134 -18.26 13.95 -0.82
C GLY A 134 -17.64 12.58 -0.55
N ILE A 135 -18.00 12.00 0.59
CA ILE A 135 -17.54 10.67 1.03
C ILE A 135 -17.81 9.57 -0.01
N GLN A 136 -18.89 9.68 -0.79
CA GLN A 136 -19.16 8.72 -1.86
C GLN A 136 -18.11 8.76 -2.98
N ASP A 137 -17.53 9.92 -3.26
CA ASP A 137 -16.47 10.05 -4.27
C ASP A 137 -15.14 9.51 -3.74
N ILE A 138 -14.86 9.71 -2.44
CA ILE A 138 -13.76 9.05 -1.72
C ILE A 138 -13.86 7.53 -1.86
N HIS A 139 -15.03 6.94 -1.56
CA HIS A 139 -15.21 5.49 -1.68
C HIS A 139 -15.04 4.97 -3.12
N LYS A 140 -15.54 5.69 -4.13
CA LYS A 140 -15.34 5.32 -5.54
C LYS A 140 -13.87 5.36 -5.92
N LEU A 141 -13.15 6.39 -5.51
CA LEU A 141 -11.73 6.54 -5.81
C LEU A 141 -10.89 5.50 -5.06
N ARG A 142 -11.20 5.23 -3.78
CA ARG A 142 -10.61 4.17 -2.97
C ARG A 142 -10.77 2.80 -3.62
N THR A 143 -11.98 2.51 -4.14
CA THR A 143 -12.26 1.28 -4.89
C THR A 143 -11.31 1.13 -6.09
N LYS A 144 -11.13 2.21 -6.88
CA LYS A 144 -10.21 2.20 -8.02
C LYS A 144 -8.74 2.03 -7.59
N ALA A 145 -8.30 2.77 -6.58
CA ALA A 145 -6.93 2.73 -6.10
C ALA A 145 -6.56 1.36 -5.52
N LEU A 146 -7.44 0.75 -4.71
CA LEU A 146 -7.26 -0.61 -4.20
C LEU A 146 -7.20 -1.64 -5.32
N LEU A 147 -8.10 -1.58 -6.32
CA LEU A 147 -8.05 -2.48 -7.47
C LEU A 147 -6.74 -2.37 -8.24
N ARG A 148 -6.23 -1.15 -8.43
CA ARG A 148 -4.96 -0.89 -9.11
C ARG A 148 -3.78 -1.45 -8.31
N ARG A 149 -3.72 -1.14 -7.01
CA ARG A 149 -2.66 -1.62 -6.11
C ARG A 149 -2.66 -3.13 -5.98
N ALA A 150 -3.84 -3.74 -5.81
CA ALA A 150 -3.99 -5.18 -5.69
C ALA A 150 -3.44 -5.89 -6.93
N LYS A 151 -3.82 -5.43 -8.13
CA LYS A 151 -3.35 -5.99 -9.41
C LYS A 151 -1.84 -5.83 -9.57
N ALA A 152 -1.29 -4.64 -9.28
CA ALA A 152 0.15 -4.40 -9.35
C ALA A 152 0.93 -5.29 -8.37
N ARG A 153 0.45 -5.42 -7.12
CA ARG A 153 1.04 -6.30 -6.10
C ARG A 153 1.07 -7.78 -6.51
N GLN A 154 0.06 -8.26 -7.24
CA GLN A 154 0.09 -9.63 -7.81
C GLN A 154 1.23 -9.82 -8.81
N GLN A 155 1.53 -8.79 -9.61
CA GLN A 155 2.61 -8.83 -10.59
C GLN A 155 3.99 -8.65 -9.96
N VAL A 156 4.11 -7.80 -8.92
CA VAL A 156 5.35 -7.72 -8.13
C VAL A 156 5.66 -9.08 -7.50
N GLY A 157 4.65 -9.78 -6.99
CA GLY A 157 4.81 -11.09 -6.39
C GLY A 157 5.62 -11.05 -5.09
N GLY A 158 6.06 -12.24 -4.66
CA GLY A 158 6.69 -12.42 -3.35
C GLY A 158 5.70 -12.36 -2.19
N TRP A 159 6.12 -12.81 -1.03
CA TRP A 159 5.26 -12.97 0.14
C TRP A 159 4.60 -11.64 0.53
N SER A 160 5.40 -10.58 0.74
CA SER A 160 4.89 -9.28 1.18
C SER A 160 3.87 -8.68 0.20
N SER A 161 4.16 -8.68 -1.11
CA SER A 161 3.24 -8.10 -2.09
C SER A 161 1.97 -8.94 -2.24
N LEU A 162 2.08 -10.27 -2.25
CA LEU A 162 0.90 -11.15 -2.34
C LEU A 162 0.01 -11.01 -1.10
N GLN A 163 0.59 -10.86 0.09
CA GLN A 163 -0.14 -10.56 1.32
C GLN A 163 -0.89 -9.23 1.19
N GLY A 164 -0.19 -8.17 0.76
CA GLY A 164 -0.82 -6.86 0.53
C GLY A 164 -1.92 -6.89 -0.52
N SER A 165 -1.77 -7.70 -1.58
CA SER A 165 -2.80 -7.88 -2.61
C SER A 165 -4.05 -8.54 -2.03
N LEU A 166 -3.87 -9.58 -1.20
CA LEU A 166 -4.97 -10.25 -0.53
C LEU A 166 -5.74 -9.28 0.38
N GLU A 167 -5.02 -8.45 1.14
CA GLU A 167 -5.63 -7.43 2.00
C GLU A 167 -6.43 -6.39 1.21
N ASP A 168 -5.90 -5.93 0.07
CA ASP A 168 -6.62 -4.98 -0.80
C ASP A 168 -7.92 -5.59 -1.34
N PHE A 169 -7.91 -6.84 -1.79
CA PHE A 169 -9.13 -7.54 -2.24
C PHE A 169 -10.11 -7.84 -1.10
N GLN A 170 -9.60 -8.09 0.12
CA GLN A 170 -10.46 -8.23 1.31
C GLN A 170 -11.15 -6.92 1.65
N ALA A 171 -10.46 -5.77 1.54
CA ALA A 171 -11.07 -4.46 1.73
C ALA A 171 -12.17 -4.20 0.68
N LEU A 172 -11.91 -4.52 -0.59
CA LEU A 172 -12.88 -4.37 -1.68
C LEU A 172 -14.13 -5.25 -1.53
N SER A 173 -14.03 -6.38 -0.83
CA SER A 173 -15.18 -7.29 -0.59
C SER A 173 -16.05 -6.89 0.60
N ARG A 174 -15.71 -5.80 1.31
CA ARG A 174 -16.45 -5.30 2.48
C ARG A 174 -17.17 -3.98 2.18
N PRO A 175 -18.29 -3.67 2.85
CA PRO A 175 -18.86 -2.32 2.86
C PRO A 175 -17.83 -1.30 3.40
N PRO A 176 -17.85 -0.03 2.94
CA PRO A 176 -18.78 0.55 1.95
C PRO A 176 -18.38 0.31 0.48
N LEU A 177 -17.28 -0.40 0.20
CA LEU A 177 -16.71 -0.53 -1.14
C LEU A 177 -17.36 -1.63 -1.99
N ALA A 178 -17.77 -2.74 -1.37
CA ALA A 178 -18.33 -3.89 -2.07
C ALA A 178 -19.54 -3.58 -2.97
N PRO A 179 -20.48 -2.68 -2.60
CA PRO A 179 -21.56 -2.26 -3.48
C PRO A 179 -21.12 -1.43 -4.70
N LEU A 180 -19.97 -0.75 -4.62
CA LEU A 180 -19.45 0.13 -5.68
C LEU A 180 -18.72 -0.62 -6.80
N LEU A 181 -18.40 -1.90 -6.58
CA LEU A 181 -17.71 -2.73 -7.58
C LEU A 181 -18.60 -3.01 -8.78
N SER A 182 -18.04 -2.78 -9.97
CA SER A 182 -18.60 -3.28 -11.23
C SER A 182 -18.70 -4.82 -11.22
N SER A 183 -19.55 -5.40 -12.06
CA SER A 183 -19.68 -6.87 -12.17
C SER A 183 -18.34 -7.53 -12.54
N LEU A 184 -17.54 -6.88 -13.38
CA LEU A 184 -16.22 -7.37 -13.79
C LEU A 184 -15.21 -7.30 -12.64
N ASP A 185 -15.18 -6.19 -11.91
CA ASP A 185 -14.26 -6.03 -10.79
C ASP A 185 -14.63 -6.94 -9.63
N ARG A 186 -15.93 -7.16 -9.38
CA ARG A 186 -16.43 -8.13 -8.40
C ARG A 186 -15.97 -9.54 -8.75
N LYS A 187 -16.09 -9.94 -10.01
CA LYS A 187 -15.59 -11.26 -10.47
C LYS A 187 -14.07 -11.37 -10.30
N THR A 188 -13.34 -10.30 -10.61
CA THR A 188 -11.88 -10.24 -10.45
C THR A 188 -11.48 -10.40 -8.98
N ALA A 189 -12.11 -9.64 -8.08
CA ALA A 189 -11.84 -9.70 -6.65
C ALA A 189 -12.16 -11.09 -6.07
N ASN A 190 -13.32 -11.66 -6.41
CA ASN A 190 -13.69 -13.00 -5.95
C ASN A 190 -12.73 -14.09 -6.45
N GLY A 191 -12.27 -14.00 -7.70
CA GLY A 191 -11.26 -14.90 -8.24
C GLY A 191 -9.94 -14.78 -7.49
N ALA A 192 -9.47 -13.55 -7.27
CA ALA A 192 -8.24 -13.29 -6.53
C ALA A 192 -8.31 -13.80 -5.08
N LEU A 193 -9.43 -13.59 -4.37
CA LEU A 193 -9.63 -14.07 -3.00
C LEU A 193 -9.58 -15.60 -2.87
N ARG A 194 -9.95 -16.33 -3.93
CA ARG A 194 -9.83 -17.78 -3.98
C ARG A 194 -8.41 -18.24 -4.27
N ASP A 195 -7.72 -17.56 -5.19
CA ASP A 195 -6.46 -18.05 -5.75
C ASP A 195 -5.21 -17.56 -4.98
N LEU A 196 -5.28 -16.38 -4.35
CA LEU A 196 -4.17 -15.75 -3.63
C LEU A 196 -3.69 -16.52 -2.39
N PRO A 197 -4.56 -17.09 -1.52
CA PRO A 197 -4.09 -17.79 -0.32
C PRO A 197 -3.07 -18.90 -0.62
N ARG A 198 -3.32 -19.72 -1.65
CA ARG A 198 -2.37 -20.76 -2.06
C ARG A 198 -1.05 -20.17 -2.54
N LYS A 199 -1.08 -19.15 -3.39
CA LYS A 199 0.14 -18.49 -3.90
C LYS A 199 0.95 -17.82 -2.78
N LEU A 200 0.25 -17.25 -1.80
CA LEU A 200 0.82 -16.63 -0.63
C LEU A 200 1.56 -17.66 0.23
N ASP A 201 0.94 -18.80 0.51
CA ASP A 201 1.56 -19.88 1.29
C ASP A 201 2.81 -20.43 0.59
N GLU A 202 2.74 -20.61 -0.73
CA GLU A 202 3.88 -21.03 -1.55
C GLU A 202 5.03 -20.00 -1.51
N ALA A 203 4.73 -18.71 -1.71
CA ALA A 203 5.73 -17.65 -1.63
C ALA A 203 6.36 -17.52 -0.24
N LYS A 204 5.53 -17.59 0.82
CA LYS A 204 5.96 -17.55 2.21
C LYS A 204 6.91 -18.71 2.53
N SER A 205 6.55 -19.93 2.16
CA SER A 205 7.38 -21.12 2.41
C SER A 205 8.73 -21.00 1.69
N ASN A 206 8.71 -20.59 0.42
CA ASN A 206 9.93 -20.46 -0.38
C ASN A 206 10.87 -19.37 0.15
N GLU A 207 10.34 -18.18 0.47
CA GLU A 207 11.15 -17.08 1.01
C GLU A 207 11.67 -17.38 2.41
N MET A 208 10.87 -18.03 3.26
CA MET A 208 11.33 -18.44 4.59
C MET A 208 12.47 -19.48 4.51
N ALA A 209 12.38 -20.42 3.57
CA ALA A 209 13.45 -21.39 3.32
C ALA A 209 14.74 -20.70 2.83
N ASP A 210 14.64 -19.75 1.90
CA ASP A 210 15.79 -18.97 1.41
C ASP A 210 16.42 -18.12 2.52
N MET A 211 15.61 -17.42 3.32
CA MET A 211 16.08 -16.65 4.47
C MET A 211 16.78 -17.53 5.50
N MET A 212 16.20 -18.70 5.83
CA MET A 212 16.84 -19.65 6.74
C MET A 212 18.17 -20.17 6.17
N GLY A 213 18.25 -20.43 4.87
CA GLY A 213 19.49 -20.80 4.20
C GLY A 213 20.57 -19.73 4.32
N LYS A 214 20.23 -18.46 4.07
CA LYS A 214 21.14 -17.31 4.21
C LYS A 214 21.60 -17.11 5.65
N LEU A 215 20.69 -17.25 6.63
CA LEU A 215 21.02 -17.18 8.05
C LEU A 215 21.98 -18.30 8.48
N LYS A 216 21.75 -19.53 8.00
CA LYS A 216 22.68 -20.65 8.22
C LYS A 216 24.04 -20.38 7.59
N GLN A 217 24.09 -19.87 6.36
CA GLN A 217 25.33 -19.55 5.68
C GLN A 217 26.12 -18.47 6.43
N LEU A 218 25.46 -17.42 6.88
CA LEU A 218 26.07 -16.36 7.68
C LEU A 218 26.59 -16.90 9.03
N GLY A 219 25.77 -17.69 9.72
CA GLY A 219 26.16 -18.35 10.98
C GLY A 219 27.38 -19.26 10.79
N ASN A 220 27.39 -20.08 9.74
CA ASN A 220 28.52 -20.93 9.39
C ASN A 220 29.78 -20.13 9.06
N GLY A 221 29.66 -18.95 8.44
CA GLY A 221 30.78 -18.04 8.21
C GLY A 221 31.45 -17.59 9.51
N ILE A 222 30.65 -17.29 10.55
CA ILE A 222 31.14 -16.91 11.88
C ILE A 222 31.71 -18.12 12.63
N LEU A 223 31.09 -19.29 12.48
CA LEU A 223 31.43 -20.50 13.23
C LEU A 223 32.63 -21.28 12.65
N LYS A 224 32.89 -21.16 11.35
CA LYS A 224 33.94 -21.91 10.65
C LYS A 224 35.36 -21.72 11.22
N PRO A 225 35.83 -20.51 11.62
CA PRO A 225 37.12 -20.33 12.28
C PRO A 225 37.26 -21.09 13.61
N PHE A 226 36.14 -21.49 14.22
CA PHE A 226 36.10 -22.25 15.46
C PHE A 226 35.90 -23.76 15.22
N GLY A 227 35.89 -24.22 13.97
CA GLY A 227 35.60 -25.62 13.62
C GLY A 227 34.13 -26.00 13.86
N LEU A 228 33.23 -25.03 13.87
CA LEU A 228 31.80 -25.21 14.17
C LEU A 228 30.91 -24.88 12.95
N SER A 229 29.67 -25.36 13.01
CA SER A 229 28.59 -25.18 12.04
C SER A 229 27.26 -25.01 12.78
N THR A 230 26.30 -24.34 12.15
CA THR A 230 24.90 -24.24 12.60
C THR A 230 24.23 -25.61 12.71
N GLU A 231 24.76 -26.64 12.04
CA GLU A 231 24.28 -28.03 12.16
C GLU A 231 24.74 -28.73 13.44
N ASN A 232 25.81 -28.24 14.08
CA ASN A 232 26.22 -28.73 15.40
C ASN A 232 25.20 -28.38 16.49
N PHE A 233 24.26 -27.48 16.21
CA PHE A 233 23.30 -26.93 17.17
C PHE A 233 21.87 -27.39 16.81
N GLN A 234 21.40 -28.46 17.46
CA GLN A 234 20.09 -29.07 17.19
C GLN A 234 19.06 -28.64 18.23
N PHE A 235 18.00 -27.99 17.75
CA PHE A 235 16.89 -27.57 18.60
C PHE A 235 15.78 -28.62 18.58
N THR A 236 15.36 -29.05 19.77
CA THR A 236 14.21 -29.94 19.96
C THR A 236 13.13 -29.18 20.72
N LYS A 237 11.89 -29.21 20.22
CA LYS A 237 10.75 -28.61 20.90
C LYS A 237 10.07 -29.67 21.76
N ASP A 238 9.88 -29.39 23.04
CA ASP A 238 9.11 -30.24 23.94
C ASP A 238 7.61 -29.92 23.76
N GLU A 239 6.84 -30.86 23.21
CA GLU A 239 5.42 -30.64 22.88
C GLU A 239 4.51 -30.43 24.11
N LYS A 240 4.96 -30.77 25.33
CA LYS A 240 4.17 -30.65 26.56
C LYS A 240 4.35 -29.32 27.28
N SER A 241 5.56 -28.80 27.29
CA SER A 241 5.92 -27.55 27.97
C SER A 241 5.99 -26.35 27.01
N GLY A 242 6.09 -26.60 25.71
CA GLY A 242 6.36 -25.57 24.70
C GLY A 242 7.79 -25.03 24.75
N GLY A 243 8.64 -25.55 25.64
CA GLY A 243 10.04 -25.17 25.79
C GLY A 243 10.92 -25.70 24.67
N TYR A 244 12.01 -24.99 24.38
CA TYR A 244 13.03 -25.39 23.41
C TYR A 244 14.29 -25.85 24.15
N SER A 245 14.74 -27.08 23.89
CA SER A 245 16.04 -27.58 24.34
C SER A 245 17.03 -27.57 23.17
N MET A 246 18.26 -27.13 23.43
CA MET A 246 19.33 -27.05 22.44
C MET A 246 20.39 -28.10 22.75
N ASN A 247 20.59 -29.05 21.84
CA ASN A 247 21.61 -30.08 21.94
C ASN A 247 22.78 -29.74 21.01
N PHE A 248 24.00 -29.93 21.50
CA PHE A 248 25.21 -29.73 20.72
C PHE A 248 25.77 -31.08 20.27
N ASN A 249 25.93 -31.28 18.97
CA ASN A 249 26.54 -32.49 18.40
C ASN A 249 27.81 -32.11 17.63
N GLN A 250 28.96 -32.56 18.13
CA GLN A 250 30.27 -32.17 17.64
C GLN A 250 30.65 -32.81 16.29
N ASP A 251 30.02 -33.93 15.91
CA ASP A 251 30.32 -34.69 14.68
C ASP A 251 29.51 -34.24 13.45
N ALA A 252 28.48 -33.40 13.63
CA ALA A 252 27.56 -33.02 12.57
C ALA A 252 28.14 -32.04 11.52
N GLY A 253 29.31 -31.45 11.76
CA GLY A 253 29.93 -30.42 10.90
C GLY A 253 31.22 -30.85 10.18
N GLY A 254 31.66 -32.10 10.34
CA GLY A 254 32.94 -32.60 9.83
C GLY A 254 32.80 -33.46 8.57
N LYS A 255 32.71 -32.84 7.39
CA LYS A 255 33.12 -33.41 6.10
C LYS A 255 33.39 -32.31 5.08
#